data_AF-A0A2C9SVN0-F1
#
_entry.id   AF-A0A2C9SVN0-F1
#
_cell.length_a   1.000
_cell.length_b   1.000
_cell.length_c   1.000
_cell.angle_alpha   90.00
_cell.angle_beta   90.00
_cell.angle_gamma   90.00
#
_symmetry.space_group_name_H-M   'P 1'
#
loop_
_entity.id
_entity.type
_entity.pdbx_description
1 polymer ?
#
loop_
_entity_poly.entity_id
_entity_poly.type
_entity_poly.pdbx_seq_one_letter_code
_entity_poly.pdbx_strand_id
1 'polypeptide(L)'
;MGDTPGWEGTTAEVTITYTGDVPPAAPVLWSLLASNPDGDFIQLGYDELGGQTLEYFWFESPRDGQAMNHNMVGGADTSEAGTVRMVLPAAAVSLLGDVWWWSTAVNVDNEDVDTC
;
A
#
# COMPACT_ATOMS: atom_id res chain seq x y z
N MET A 1 5.62 3.55 13.27
CA MET A 1 4.47 2.74 13.72
C MET A 1 3.79 3.45 14.87
N GLY A 2 2.46 3.37 14.95
CA GLY A 2 1.66 4.03 15.99
C GLY A 2 0.16 3.76 15.85
N ASP A 3 -0.63 4.31 16.77
CA ASP A 3 -2.09 4.27 16.68
C ASP A 3 -2.57 5.28 15.63
N THR A 4 -3.27 4.80 14.60
CA THR A 4 -3.90 5.66 13.59
C THR A 4 -5.40 5.75 13.88
N PRO A 5 -6.01 6.95 13.93
CA PRO A 5 -7.44 7.10 14.17
C PRO A 5 -8.28 6.27 13.19
N GLY A 6 -9.22 5.48 13.72
CA GLY A 6 -10.06 4.59 12.91
C GLY A 6 -9.47 3.20 12.64
N TRP A 7 -8.23 2.94 13.08
CA TRP A 7 -7.58 1.64 12.97
C TRP A 7 -7.29 1.03 14.35
N GLU A 8 -7.43 -0.29 14.47
CA GLU A 8 -7.10 -1.01 15.69
C GLU A 8 -5.61 -1.43 15.70
N GLY A 9 -4.94 -1.18 16.83
CA GLY A 9 -3.57 -1.63 17.09
C GLY A 9 -2.47 -0.75 16.45
N THR A 10 -1.24 -1.25 16.54
CA THR A 10 -0.05 -0.56 16.02
C THR A 10 0.03 -0.67 14.50
N THR A 11 -0.25 0.43 13.82
CA THR A 11 -0.23 0.55 12.35
C THR A 11 1.05 1.23 11.85
N ALA A 12 1.27 1.23 10.53
CA ALA A 12 2.25 2.09 9.89
C ALA A 12 1.57 3.01 8.86
N GLU A 13 1.73 4.32 9.00
CA GLU A 13 1.32 5.27 7.97
C GLU A 13 2.36 5.29 6.85
N VAL A 14 1.87 5.23 5.60
CA VAL A 14 2.66 5.24 4.38
C VAL A 14 2.25 6.48 3.60
N THR A 15 3.19 7.40 3.38
CA THR A 15 2.98 8.58 2.52
C THR A 15 3.83 8.43 1.27
N ILE A 16 3.18 8.32 0.11
CA ILE A 16 3.84 8.38 -1.19
C ILE A 16 3.71 9.81 -1.70
N THR A 17 4.83 10.43 -2.05
CA THR A 17 4.87 11.76 -2.67
C THR A 17 5.21 11.62 -4.14
N TYR A 18 4.44 12.26 -5.02
CA TYR A 18 4.62 12.17 -6.46
C TYR A 18 4.57 13.55 -7.12
N THR A 19 5.12 13.64 -8.33
CA THR A 19 5.08 14.84 -9.16
C THR A 19 4.35 14.56 -10.46
N GLY A 20 3.57 15.52 -10.94
CA GLY A 20 2.76 15.38 -12.16
C GLY A 20 1.28 15.15 -11.86
N ASP A 21 0.49 14.99 -12.91
CA ASP A 21 -0.95 14.76 -12.84
C ASP A 21 -1.25 13.27 -12.89
N VAL A 22 -2.19 12.82 -12.05
CA VAL A 22 -2.74 11.45 -12.11
C VAL A 22 -3.66 11.35 -13.34
N PRO A 23 -3.41 10.43 -14.29
CA PRO A 23 -4.23 10.32 -15.48
C PRO A 23 -5.70 9.98 -15.14
N PRO A 24 -6.69 10.76 -15.59
CA PRO A 24 -8.08 10.56 -15.17
C PRO A 24 -8.78 9.37 -15.84
N ALA A 25 -8.18 8.81 -16.89
CA ALA A 25 -8.77 7.77 -17.73
C ALA A 25 -8.01 6.43 -17.70
N ALA A 26 -6.99 6.30 -16.86
CA ALA A 26 -6.23 5.06 -16.66
C ALA A 26 -6.28 4.66 -15.18
N PRO A 27 -6.38 3.35 -14.86
CA PRO A 27 -6.19 2.87 -13.50
C PRO A 27 -4.78 3.20 -13.01
N VAL A 28 -4.65 3.60 -11.75
CA VAL A 28 -3.37 3.90 -11.11
C VAL A 28 -3.27 3.14 -9.80
N LEU A 29 -2.33 2.19 -9.74
CA LEU A 29 -2.02 1.43 -8.53
C LEU A 29 -0.80 2.04 -7.84
N TRP A 30 -1.04 2.58 -6.66
CA TRP A 30 -0.03 2.99 -5.70
C TRP A 30 0.29 1.83 -4.78
N SER A 31 1.55 1.46 -4.63
CA SER A 31 1.91 0.29 -3.85
C SER A 31 3.18 0.46 -3.03
N LEU A 32 3.18 -0.20 -1.86
CA LEU A 32 4.37 -0.44 -1.05
C LEU A 32 4.54 -1.96 -0.91
N LEU A 33 5.73 -2.45 -1.20
CA LEU A 33 6.14 -3.82 -0.93
C LEU A 33 7.09 -3.81 0.28
N ALA A 34 6.73 -4.52 1.33
CA ALA A 34 7.57 -4.75 2.51
C ALA A 34 8.01 -6.21 2.58
N SER A 35 9.21 -6.46 3.09
CA SER A 35 9.71 -7.83 3.31
C SER A 35 10.53 -7.93 4.59
N ASN A 36 10.51 -9.11 5.20
CA ASN A 36 11.24 -9.39 6.44
C ASN A 36 12.45 -10.34 6.21
N PRO A 37 13.37 -10.47 7.18
CA PRO A 37 14.52 -11.39 7.11
C PRO A 37 14.17 -12.87 6.84
N ASP A 38 12.95 -13.29 7.19
CA ASP A 38 12.49 -14.67 7.01
C ASP A 38 12.08 -14.95 5.55
N GLY A 39 11.87 -13.89 4.76
CA GLY A 39 11.51 -13.94 3.34
C GLY A 39 10.02 -13.84 3.08
N ASP A 40 9.24 -13.40 4.06
CA ASP A 40 7.83 -13.06 3.87
C ASP A 40 7.69 -11.67 3.24
N PHE A 41 6.66 -11.50 2.42
CA PHE A 41 6.36 -10.24 1.76
C PHE A 41 4.93 -9.78 2.08
N ILE A 42 4.78 -8.47 2.28
CA ILE A 42 3.49 -7.79 2.42
C ILE A 42 3.43 -6.70 1.36
N GLN A 43 2.39 -6.71 0.53
CA GLN A 43 2.08 -5.59 -0.35
C GLN A 43 0.91 -4.79 0.22
N LEU A 44 1.05 -3.49 0.33
CA LEU A 44 -0.05 -2.54 0.53
C LEU A 44 -0.35 -1.90 -0.82
N GLY A 45 -1.62 -1.88 -1.23
CA GLY A 45 -2.03 -1.35 -2.52
C GLY A 45 -3.27 -0.48 -2.44
N TYR A 46 -3.27 0.61 -3.19
CA TYR A 46 -4.41 1.49 -3.45
C TYR A 46 -4.55 1.70 -4.96
N ASP A 47 -5.62 1.21 -5.54
CA ASP A 47 -5.94 1.34 -6.96
C ASP A 47 -7.10 2.33 -7.15
N GLU A 48 -6.93 3.26 -8.09
CA GLU A 48 -7.91 4.29 -8.40
C GLU A 48 -8.08 4.54 -9.90
N LEU A 49 -9.26 5.02 -10.28
CA LEU A 49 -9.54 5.51 -11.62
C LEU A 49 -10.25 6.86 -11.53
N GLY A 50 -9.61 7.92 -12.04
CA GLY A 50 -10.19 9.27 -12.03
C GLY A 50 -10.53 9.77 -10.62
N GLY A 51 -9.72 9.42 -9.62
CA GLY A 51 -9.92 9.77 -8.21
C GLY A 51 -11.00 8.96 -7.48
N GLN A 52 -11.53 7.91 -8.12
CA GLN A 52 -12.42 6.95 -7.45
C GLN A 52 -11.63 5.70 -7.07
N THR A 53 -11.75 5.29 -5.81
CA THR A 53 -11.16 4.05 -5.33
C THR A 53 -11.77 2.84 -6.03
N LEU A 54 -10.93 2.02 -6.65
CA LEU A 54 -11.28 0.71 -7.19
C LEU A 54 -10.98 -0.38 -6.17
N GLU A 55 -9.79 -0.35 -5.59
CA GLU A 55 -9.35 -1.31 -4.58
C GLU A 55 -8.47 -0.63 -3.53
N TYR A 56 -8.61 -1.09 -2.29
CA TYR A 56 -7.67 -0.76 -1.23
C TYR A 56 -7.42 -2.03 -0.42
N PHE A 57 -6.18 -2.50 -0.37
CA PHE A 57 -5.89 -3.86 0.10
C PHE A 57 -4.50 -3.98 0.70
N TRP A 58 -4.31 -5.04 1.47
CA TRP A 58 -2.98 -5.58 1.69
C TRP A 58 -2.96 -7.07 1.37
N PHE A 59 -1.83 -7.53 0.85
CA PHE A 59 -1.61 -8.90 0.43
C PHE A 59 -0.41 -9.46 1.18
N GLU A 60 -0.58 -10.63 1.79
CA GLU A 60 0.51 -11.39 2.38
C GLU A 60 0.96 -12.51 1.47
N SER A 61 2.28 -12.67 1.38
CA SER A 61 2.94 -13.78 0.72
C SER A 61 4.02 -14.32 1.64
N PRO A 62 3.66 -15.22 2.58
CA PRO A 62 4.64 -15.90 3.41
C PRO A 62 5.53 -16.82 2.57
N ARG A 63 6.79 -16.98 2.96
CA ARG A 63 7.76 -17.81 2.23
C ARG A 63 7.32 -19.27 2.10
N ASP A 64 6.82 -19.83 3.20
CA ASP A 64 6.47 -21.26 3.33
C ASP A 64 4.96 -21.47 3.53
N GLY A 65 4.12 -20.58 2.98
CA GLY A 65 2.67 -20.61 3.19
C GLY A 65 1.83 -20.30 1.95
N GLN A 66 0.53 -20.13 2.17
CA GLN A 66 -0.38 -19.65 1.13
C GLN A 66 -0.49 -18.15 1.19
N ALA A 67 -0.38 -17.51 0.04
CA ALA A 67 -0.60 -16.08 -0.07
C ALA A 67 -2.08 -15.74 0.04
N MET A 68 -2.39 -14.60 0.66
CA MET A 68 -3.75 -14.18 0.94
C MET A 68 -3.93 -12.68 0.70
N ASN A 69 -5.03 -12.32 0.04
CA ASN A 69 -5.41 -10.92 -0.15
C ASN A 69 -6.44 -10.49 0.89
N HIS A 70 -6.31 -9.27 1.39
CA HIS A 70 -7.17 -8.69 2.40
C HIS A 70 -7.69 -7.32 1.93
N ASN A 71 -8.90 -7.32 1.40
CA ASN A 71 -9.58 -6.09 1.01
C ASN A 71 -9.90 -5.26 2.26
N MET A 72 -9.57 -3.98 2.19
CA MET A 72 -9.83 -3.00 3.24
C MET A 72 -11.02 -2.13 2.85
N VAL A 73 -11.71 -1.60 3.86
CA VAL A 73 -12.82 -0.67 3.65
C VAL A 73 -12.27 0.75 3.54
N GLY A 74 -12.77 1.52 2.60
CA GLY A 74 -12.36 2.90 2.37
C GLY A 74 -11.37 3.02 1.21
N GLY A 75 -10.42 3.95 1.35
CA GLY A 75 -9.37 4.22 0.36
C GLY A 75 -8.24 5.02 0.98
N ALA A 76 -7.22 5.34 0.18
CA ALA A 76 -6.16 6.23 0.60
C ALA A 76 -6.68 7.66 0.82
N ASP A 77 -6.03 8.42 1.69
CA ASP A 77 -6.23 9.87 1.77
C ASP A 77 -5.41 10.55 0.67
N THR A 78 -6.13 11.13 -0.28
CA THR A 78 -5.62 11.88 -1.44
C THR A 78 -6.01 13.36 -1.38
N SER A 79 -6.40 13.86 -0.19
CA SER A 79 -6.88 15.23 -0.01
C SER A 79 -5.80 16.30 -0.23
N GLU A 80 -4.53 15.93 -0.11
CA GLU A 80 -3.39 16.79 -0.37
C GLU A 80 -2.74 16.45 -1.72
N ALA A 81 -2.69 17.44 -2.60
CA ALA A 81 -2.15 17.28 -3.94
C ALA A 81 -0.69 16.82 -3.93
N GLY A 82 -0.35 15.84 -4.78
CA GLY A 82 0.99 15.25 -4.85
C GLY A 82 1.29 14.26 -3.73
N THR A 83 0.28 13.87 -2.94
CA THR A 83 0.44 12.87 -1.87
C THR A 83 -0.65 11.81 -1.93
N VAL A 84 -0.27 10.57 -1.63
CA VAL A 84 -1.18 9.47 -1.34
C VAL A 84 -0.80 8.93 0.03
N ARG A 85 -1.74 9.00 0.97
CA ARG A 85 -1.56 8.49 2.33
C ARG A 85 -2.36 7.20 2.53
N MET A 86 -1.65 6.13 2.86
CA MET A 86 -2.21 4.81 3.15
C MET A 86 -1.83 4.38 4.56
N VAL A 87 -2.57 3.42 5.10
CA VAL A 87 -2.30 2.77 6.37
C VAL A 87 -2.04 1.30 6.14
N LEU A 88 -0.89 0.81 6.61
CA LEU A 88 -0.63 -0.62 6.75
C LEU A 88 -1.22 -1.08 8.10
N PRO A 89 -2.19 -2.00 8.10
CA PRO A 89 -2.90 -2.38 9.33
C PRO A 89 -2.01 -3.17 10.29
N ALA A 90 -2.40 -3.17 11.57
CA ALA A 90 -1.64 -3.84 12.62
C ALA A 90 -1.43 -5.34 12.37
N ALA A 91 -2.39 -6.02 11.74
CA ALA A 91 -2.23 -7.42 11.35
C ALA A 91 -1.05 -7.61 10.39
N ALA A 92 -0.94 -6.77 9.36
CA ALA A 92 0.13 -6.82 8.38
C ALA A 92 1.49 -6.41 8.98
N VAL A 93 1.49 -5.37 9.81
CA VAL A 93 2.69 -4.94 10.56
C VAL A 93 3.21 -6.05 11.47
N SER A 94 2.32 -6.78 12.13
CA SER A 94 2.70 -7.88 13.03
C SER A 94 3.38 -9.03 12.30
N LEU A 95 3.04 -9.28 11.04
CA LEU A 95 3.66 -10.32 10.20
C LEU A 95 5.08 -9.93 9.75
N LEU A 96 5.34 -8.64 9.58
CA LEU A 96 6.68 -8.15 9.23
C LEU A 96 7.67 -8.22 10.41
N GLY A 97 7.16 -8.23 11.65
CA GLY A 97 7.96 -8.23 12.86
C GLY A 97 8.75 -6.92 13.06
N ASP A 98 9.81 -7.00 13.86
CA ASP A 98 10.56 -5.82 14.30
C ASP A 98 11.51 -5.26 13.22
N VAL A 99 11.92 -6.08 12.26
CA VAL A 99 12.89 -5.73 11.22
C VAL A 99 12.33 -6.11 9.86
N TRP A 100 12.21 -5.11 8.99
CA TRP A 100 11.78 -5.28 7.62
C TRP A 100 12.30 -4.11 6.78
N TRP A 101 12.30 -4.29 5.48
CA TRP A 101 12.62 -3.26 4.49
C TRP A 101 11.45 -3.12 3.54
N TRP A 102 11.47 -2.05 2.75
CA TRP A 102 10.38 -1.75 1.83
C TRP A 102 10.87 -1.07 0.57
N SER A 103 10.04 -1.15 -0.46
CA SER A 103 10.11 -0.40 -1.71
C SER A 103 8.71 0.08 -2.08
N THR A 104 8.63 1.07 -2.95
CA THR A 104 7.36 1.60 -3.48
C THR A 104 7.35 1.52 -5.00
N ALA A 105 6.16 1.40 -5.58
CA ALA A 105 5.97 1.47 -7.02
C ALA A 105 4.61 2.10 -7.35
N VAL A 106 4.55 2.83 -8.47
CA VAL A 106 3.29 3.27 -9.07
C VAL A 106 3.14 2.68 -10.47
N ASN A 107 2.00 2.04 -10.70
CA ASN A 107 1.65 1.47 -12.00
C ASN A 107 0.49 2.29 -12.58
N VAL A 108 0.55 2.66 -13.85
CA VAL A 108 -0.51 3.34 -14.59
C VAL A 108 -0.91 2.46 -15.77
N ASP A 109 -2.20 2.18 -15.92
CA ASP A 109 -2.74 1.31 -16.97
C ASP A 109 -2.10 -0.10 -17.02
N ASN A 110 -1.76 -0.64 -15.84
CA ASN A 110 -0.98 -1.89 -15.68
C ASN A 110 0.45 -1.85 -16.26
N GLU A 111 0.97 -0.67 -16.60
CA GLU A 111 2.38 -0.46 -16.88
C GLU A 111 3.06 0.14 -15.65
N ASP A 112 4.23 -0.39 -15.28
CA ASP A 112 5.07 0.19 -14.23
C ASP A 112 5.69 1.49 -14.73
N VAL A 113 5.39 2.61 -14.07
CA VAL A 113 5.83 3.95 -14.50
C VAL A 113 6.84 4.57 -13.56
N ASP A 114 7.14 3.93 -12.43
CA ASP A 114 8.06 4.48 -11.45
C ASP A 114 8.98 3.41 -10.86
N THR A 115 10.27 3.61 -11.08
CA THR A 115 11.34 2.85 -10.43
C THR A 115 12.05 3.80 -9.47
N CYS A 116 11.66 3.79 -8.21
CA CYS A 116 12.31 4.54 -7.14
C CYS A 116 13.30 3.68 -6.33
#